data_AF-A0A5J4PHT6-F1
#
_entry.id   AF-A0A5J4PHT6-F1
#
_cell.length_a   1.000
_cell.length_b   1.000
_cell.length_c   1.000
_cell.angle_alpha   90.00
_cell.angle_beta   90.00
_cell.angle_gamma   90.00
#
_symmetry.space_group_name_H-M   'P 1'
#
loop_
_entity.id
_entity.type
_entity.pdbx_description
1 polymer ?
#
loop_
_entity_poly.entity_id
_entity_poly.type
_entity_poly.pdbx_seq_one_letter_code
_entity_poly.pdbx_strand_id
1 'polypeptide(L)' 'SSGSAYGQFITYEGAGIGFNMYNIYGSTAVPSGWLVPLQYIRSGARVKLIVPSKMGHTTSQQDVYPYFYDIRKFLISQ' A
#
# COMPACT_ATOMS: atom_id res chain seq x y z
N SER A 1 -12.01 -11.86 15.38
CA SER A 1 -10.54 -11.99 15.35
C SER A 1 -9.98 -10.98 14.36
N SER A 2 -9.23 -9.97 14.80
CA SER A 2 -8.59 -9.02 13.89
C SER A 2 -7.37 -9.69 13.26
N GLY A 3 -7.54 -10.24 12.06
CA GLY A 3 -6.43 -10.79 11.30
C GLY A 3 -5.51 -9.67 10.84
N SER A 4 -4.30 -9.60 11.38
CA SER A 4 -3.25 -8.75 10.83
C SER A 4 -2.84 -9.32 9.47
N ALA A 5 -3.20 -8.64 8.39
CA ALA A 5 -2.73 -8.98 7.06
C ALA A 5 -1.28 -8.51 6.91
N TYR A 6 -0.33 -9.43 6.97
CA TYR A 6 1.07 -9.15 6.65
C TYR A 6 1.24 -9.15 5.13
N GLY A 7 1.72 -8.04 4.59
CA GLY A 7 2.00 -7.88 3.16
C GLY A 7 3.27 -7.08 2.96
N GLN A 8 4.12 -7.52 2.03
CA GLN A 8 5.31 -6.79 1.61
C GLN A 8 4.93 -5.91 0.41
N PHE A 9 5.04 -4.59 0.57
CA PHE A 9 4.80 -3.63 -0.51
C PHE A 9 6.11 -3.31 -1.20
N ILE A 10 6.27 -3.74 -2.45
CA ILE A 10 7.41 -3.43 -3.30
C ILE A 10 6.99 -2.26 -4.18
N THR A 11 7.45 -1.04 -3.86
CA THR A 11 7.13 0.19 -4.60
C THR A 11 7.81 0.26 -5.97
N TYR A 12 8.92 -0.45 -6.16
CA TYR A 12 9.59 -0.66 -7.44
C TYR A 12 10.44 -1.94 -7.35
N GLU A 13 10.65 -2.67 -8.46
CA GLU A 13 11.40 -3.95 -8.46
C GLU A 13 12.83 -3.81 -7.90
N GLY A 14 13.39 -2.60 -7.85
CA GLY A 14 14.68 -2.27 -7.23
C GLY A 14 14.63 -1.72 -5.79
N ALA A 15 13.47 -1.71 -5.12
CA ALA A 15 13.31 -1.05 -3.80
C ALA A 15 14.11 -1.71 -2.68
N GLY A 16 14.63 -2.91 -2.89
CA GLY A 16 15.48 -3.59 -1.92
C GLY A 16 14.82 -3.78 -0.55
N ILE A 17 15.63 -4.30 0.37
CA ILE A 17 15.29 -4.42 1.79
C ILE A 17 15.62 -3.09 2.48
N GLY A 18 14.61 -2.27 2.79
CA GLY A 18 14.82 -0.96 3.46
C GLY A 18 13.77 0.11 3.15
N PHE A 19 13.05 -0.04 2.04
CA PHE A 19 11.89 0.78 1.71
C PHE A 19 10.66 0.27 2.47
N ASN A 20 10.54 0.69 3.72
CA ASN A 20 9.38 0.46 4.56
C ASN A 20 8.63 1.79 4.75
N MET A 21 7.29 1.75 4.75
CA MET A 21 6.42 2.91 4.99
C MET A 21 6.86 3.74 6.18
N TYR A 22 7.38 3.12 7.24
CA TYR A 22 7.84 3.83 8.43
C TYR A 22 8.98 4.82 8.15
N ASN A 23 9.96 4.45 7.33
CA ASN A 23 11.11 5.31 7.02
C ASN A 23 10.71 6.51 6.15
N ILE A 24 9.67 6.36 5.33
CA ILE A 24 9.23 7.39 4.38
C ILE A 24 8.18 8.32 5.01
N TYR A 25 7.24 7.76 5.76
CA TYR A 25 6.05 8.46 6.24
C TYR A 25 5.93 8.53 7.77
N GLY A 26 6.90 8.01 8.52
CA GLY A 26 6.86 7.94 9.99
C GLY A 26 5.78 7.00 10.55
N SER A 27 5.17 6.17 9.70
CA SER A 27 4.04 5.30 10.05
C SER A 27 4.09 4.00 9.25
N THR A 28 3.67 2.90 9.88
CA THR A 28 3.45 1.60 9.20
C THR A 28 2.06 1.49 8.59
N ALA A 29 1.19 2.48 8.79
CA ALA A 29 -0.14 2.51 8.20
C ALA A 29 -0.06 2.67 6.68
N VAL A 30 -0.84 1.86 5.96
CA VAL A 30 -0.99 1.97 4.50
C VAL A 30 -2.10 2.96 4.14
N PRO A 31 -2.06 3.59 2.96
CA PRO A 31 -3.18 4.37 2.45
C PRO A 31 -4.50 3.58 2.49
N SER A 32 -5.55 4.17 3.07
CA SER A 32 -6.87 3.50 3.17
C SER A 32 -7.46 3.18 1.80
N GLY A 33 -7.13 3.97 0.77
CA GLY A 33 -7.54 3.73 -0.61
C GLY A 33 -7.00 2.43 -1.19
N TRP A 34 -5.91 1.86 -0.63
CA TRP A 34 -5.39 0.56 -1.05
C TRP A 34 -6.29 -0.59 -0.58
N LEU A 35 -6.94 -0.46 0.58
CA LEU A 35 -7.74 -1.54 1.17
C LEU A 35 -9.01 -1.82 0.35
N VAL A 36 -9.52 -0.82 -0.38
CA VAL A 36 -10.73 -0.93 -1.20
C VAL A 36 -10.61 -2.00 -2.29
N PRO A 37 -9.61 -2.01 -3.19
CA PRO A 37 -9.47 -3.08 -4.18
C PRO A 37 -8.96 -4.40 -3.57
N LEU A 38 -8.18 -4.36 -2.48
CA LEU A 38 -7.54 -5.54 -1.90
C LEU A 38 -8.53 -6.57 -1.36
N GLN A 39 -9.76 -6.17 -1.02
CA GLN A 39 -10.84 -7.09 -0.62
C GLN A 39 -11.39 -7.92 -1.79
N TYR A 40 -11.20 -7.47 -3.03
CA TYR A 40 -11.78 -8.12 -4.23
C TYR A 40 -10.77 -8.97 -5.01
N ILE A 41 -9.47 -8.83 -4.75
CA ILE A 41 -8.43 -9.52 -5.51
C ILE A 41 -7.76 -10.66 -4.73
N ARG A 42 -7.35 -11.70 -5.45
CA ARG A 42 -6.68 -12.89 -4.91
C ARG A 42 -5.16 -12.70 -4.85
N SER A 43 -4.48 -13.61 -4.14
CA SER A 43 -3.00 -13.68 -4.18
C SER A 43 -2.51 -13.84 -5.62
N GLY A 44 -1.43 -13.16 -5.98
CA GLY A 44 -0.85 -13.10 -7.32
C GLY A 44 -1.42 -11.99 -8.22
N ALA A 45 -2.55 -11.38 -7.86
CA ALA A 45 -3.18 -10.32 -8.65
C ALA A 45 -2.39 -9.00 -8.60
N ARG A 46 -2.52 -8.21 -9.67
CA ARG A 46 -1.94 -6.86 -9.82
C ARG A 46 -3.06 -5.87 -10.10
N VAL A 47 -3.04 -4.72 -9.42
CA VAL A 47 -4.01 -3.63 -9.60
C VAL A 47 -3.29 -2.30 -9.73
N LYS A 48 -3.82 -1.43 -10.60
CA LYS A 48 -3.38 -0.05 -10.75
C LYS A 48 -4.50 0.88 -10.27
N LEU A 49 -4.15 1.87 -9.45
CA LEU A 49 -5.13 2.75 -8.84
C LEU A 49 -4.60 4.18 -8.72
N ILE A 50 -5.52 5.12 -8.84
CA ILE A 50 -5.31 6.52 -8.43
C ILE A 50 -6.00 6.66 -7.07
N VAL A 51 -5.23 7.01 -6.04
CA VAL A 51 -5.77 7.24 -4.69
C VAL A 51 -5.86 8.74 -4.45
N PRO A 52 -7.06 9.28 -4.13
CA PRO A 52 -7.21 10.67 -3.77
C PRO A 52 -6.52 10.97 -2.44
N SER A 53 -6.09 12.21 -2.24
CA SER A 53 -5.31 12.65 -1.07
C SER A 53 -5.93 12.25 0.27
N LYS A 54 -7.26 12.39 0.40
CA LYS A 54 -8.02 12.02 1.61
C LYS A 54 -7.91 10.52 1.99
N MET A 55 -7.47 9.67 1.07
CA MET A 55 -7.27 8.24 1.28
C MET A 55 -5.80 7.80 1.12
N GLY A 56 -4.88 8.78 1.00
CA GLY A 56 -3.44 8.61 0.82
C GLY A 56 -2.65 8.51 2.14
N HIS A 57 -1.32 8.46 2.04
CA HIS A 57 -0.41 8.62 3.20
C HIS A 57 -0.36 10.08 3.67
N THR A 58 0.28 10.35 4.82
CA THR A 58 0.34 11.67 5.46
C THR A 58 0.75 12.79 4.51
N THR A 59 1.81 12.60 3.72
CA THR A 59 2.27 13.59 2.73
C THR A 59 1.21 13.88 1.67
N SER A 60 0.51 12.86 1.18
CA SER A 60 -0.57 13.02 0.20
C SER A 60 -1.73 13.84 0.76
N GLN A 61 -2.04 13.66 2.03
CA GLN A 61 -3.06 14.44 2.73
C GLN A 61 -2.63 15.89 2.95
N GLN A 62 -1.37 16.12 3.36
CA GLN A 62 -0.81 17.45 3.60
C GLN A 62 -0.72 18.29 2.33
N ASP A 63 -0.23 17.69 1.25
CA ASP A 63 -0.04 18.38 -0.04
C ASP A 63 -1.31 18.39 -0.90
N VAL A 64 -2.37 17.70 -0.46
CA VAL A 64 -3.64 17.54 -1.18
C VAL A 64 -3.40 17.01 -2.61
N TYR A 65 -2.47 16.08 -2.75
CA TYR A 65 -2.04 15.56 -4.04
C TYR A 65 -2.38 14.06 -4.19
N PRO A 66 -3.05 13.64 -5.28
CA PRO A 66 -3.35 12.24 -5.53
C PRO A 66 -2.13 11.48 -6.05
N TYR A 67 -2.05 10.18 -5.73
CA TYR A 67 -0.94 9.33 -6.17
C TYR A 67 -1.43 8.14 -7.00
N PHE A 68 -0.66 7.80 -8.03
CA PHE A 68 -0.80 6.57 -8.78
C PHE A 68 0.00 5.45 -8.10
N TYR A 69 -0.62 4.27 -7.96
CA TYR A 69 0.03 3.08 -7.41
C TYR A 69 -0.16 1.89 -8.33
N ASP A 70 0.87 1.03 -8.35
CA ASP A 70 0.85 -0.30 -8.92
C ASP A 70 1.10 -1.32 -7.80
N ILE A 71 0.06 -2.08 -7.44
CA ILE A 71 0.07 -2.95 -6.26
C ILE A 71 -0.05 -4.41 -6.70
N ARG A 72 0.81 -5.26 -6.13
CA ARG A 72 0.73 -6.71 -6.26
C ARG A 72 0.43 -7.36 -4.92
N LYS A 73 -0.61 -8.19 -4.86
CA LYS A 73 -1.00 -8.88 -3.61
C LYS A 73 -0.35 -10.25 -3.54
N PHE A 74 0.33 -10.53 -2.44
CA PHE A 74 0.80 -11.88 -2.10
C PHE A 74 0.36 -12.21 -0.69
N LEU A 75 -0.34 -13.33 -0.55
CA LEU A 75 -0.59 -13.93 0.76
C LEU A 75 0.62 -14.79 1.10
N ILE A 76 1.24 -14.53 2.25
CA ILE A 76 2.28 -15.38 2.81
C ILE A 76 1.58 -16.29 3.82
N SER A 77 1.56 -17.60 3.56
CA SER A 77 1.15 -18.58 4.57
C SER A 77 2.27 -18.68 5.61
N GLN A 78 1.92 -18.47 6.88
CA GLN A 78 2.82 -18.74 8.01
C GLN A 78 2.82 -20.24 8.34
#